data_AF-A0A832B2L5-F1
#
_entry.id   AF-A0A832B2L5-F1
#
_cell.length_a   1.000
_cell.length_b   1.000
_cell.length_c   1.000
_cell.angle_alpha   90.00
_cell.angle_beta   90.00
_cell.angle_gamma   90.00
#
_symmetry.space_group_name_H-M   'P 1'
#
loop_
_entity.id
_entity.type
_entity.pdbx_description
1 polymer ?
#
loop_
_entity_poly.entity_id
_entity_poly.type
_entity_poly.pdbx_seq_one_letter_code
_entity_poly.pdbx_strand_id
1 'polypeptide(L)'
;RVRVRKGKRKRAQAGGGRKPSKSGKFFSRAKSLQAIAEEKAARKFDNCEVLNSYFVGATGSEEFYEVIMLDRASRRVSKDPLYKSVITHKGRAFRGLSASGRRHRGL
;
A
#
# COMPACT_ATOMS: atom_id res chain seq x y z
N ARG A 1 3.32 -5.46 11.46
CA ARG A 1 4.14 -5.93 10.29
C ARG A 1 3.21 -6.50 9.21
N VAL A 2 3.49 -6.26 7.94
CA VAL A 2 2.68 -6.70 6.80
C VAL A 2 3.52 -7.54 5.84
N ARG A 3 2.99 -8.68 5.42
CA ARG A 3 3.59 -9.52 4.38
C ARG A 3 2.96 -9.30 3.00
N VAL A 4 3.79 -9.27 1.97
CA VAL A 4 3.37 -9.12 0.58
C VAL A 4 4.08 -10.15 -0.27
N ARG A 5 3.33 -10.95 -1.05
CA ARG A 5 3.88 -11.91 -2.00
C ARG A 5 4.65 -11.17 -3.11
N LYS A 6 5.84 -11.66 -3.43
CA LYS A 6 6.68 -11.17 -4.53
C LYS A 6 6.08 -11.48 -5.90
N GLY A 7 6.62 -10.84 -6.92
CA GLY A 7 6.35 -11.15 -8.32
C GLY A 7 5.07 -10.54 -8.91
N LYS A 8 4.78 -10.97 -10.13
CA LYS A 8 3.69 -10.49 -10.98
C LYS A 8 2.31 -10.86 -10.41
N ARG A 9 1.28 -10.06 -10.73
CA ARG A 9 -0.11 -10.43 -10.46
C ARG A 9 -0.58 -11.41 -11.54
N LYS A 10 -1.39 -12.39 -11.13
CA LYS A 10 -2.14 -13.27 -12.04
C LYS A 10 -3.48 -12.60 -12.37
N ARG A 11 -3.77 -12.38 -13.64
CA ARG A 11 -5.07 -11.90 -14.11
C ARG A 11 -6.06 -13.07 -14.13
N ALA A 12 -7.33 -12.79 -13.85
CA ALA A 12 -8.41 -13.77 -14.01
C ALA A 12 -8.51 -14.23 -15.48
N GLN A 13 -8.88 -15.49 -15.68
CA GLN A 13 -9.10 -16.05 -17.01
C GLN A 13 -10.34 -15.40 -17.63
N ALA A 14 -10.22 -14.94 -18.87
CA ALA A 14 -11.37 -14.42 -19.61
C ALA A 14 -12.25 -15.58 -20.07
N GLY A 15 -13.57 -15.40 -20.03
CA GLY A 15 -14.54 -16.43 -20.44
C GLY A 15 -14.71 -16.61 -21.95
N GLY A 16 -14.00 -15.86 -22.79
CA GLY A 16 -14.11 -15.93 -24.25
C GLY A 16 -12.83 -15.54 -24.98
N GLY A 17 -12.88 -15.57 -26.30
CA GLY A 17 -11.75 -15.28 -27.18
C GLY A 17 -11.16 -13.88 -26.95
N ARG A 18 -9.83 -13.76 -27.04
CA ARG A 18 -9.08 -12.50 -26.93
C ARG A 18 -8.05 -12.44 -28.05
N LYS A 19 -7.75 -11.23 -28.52
CA LYS A 19 -6.57 -10.98 -29.36
C LYS A 19 -5.31 -11.50 -28.63
N PRO A 20 -4.33 -12.09 -29.33
CA PRO A 20 -3.13 -12.64 -28.70
C PRO A 20 -2.40 -11.65 -27.77
N SER A 21 -2.36 -10.37 -28.12
CA SER A 21 -1.74 -9.32 -27.28
C SER A 21 -2.46 -9.09 -25.93
N LYS A 22 -3.72 -9.54 -25.79
CA LYS A 22 -4.53 -9.36 -24.58
C LYS A 22 -4.80 -10.67 -23.83
N SER A 23 -4.26 -11.79 -24.29
CA SER A 23 -4.45 -13.12 -23.69
C SER A 23 -3.45 -13.44 -22.56
N GLY A 24 -2.44 -12.59 -22.33
CA GLY A 24 -1.46 -12.77 -21.26
C GLY A 24 -2.09 -12.93 -19.86
N LYS A 25 -1.49 -13.79 -19.03
CA LYS A 25 -1.98 -14.10 -17.67
C LYS A 25 -1.22 -13.37 -16.56
N PHE A 26 0.08 -13.10 -16.73
CA PHE A 26 0.93 -12.53 -15.67
C PHE A 26 1.43 -11.15 -16.05
N PHE A 27 1.14 -10.16 -15.19
CA PHE A 27 1.53 -8.77 -15.41
C PHE A 27 2.21 -8.19 -14.18
N SER A 28 3.08 -7.21 -14.37
CA SER A 28 3.57 -6.37 -13.27
C SER A 28 2.39 -5.69 -12.57
N ARG A 29 2.57 -5.41 -11.28
CA ARG A 29 1.62 -4.60 -10.53
C ARG A 29 1.84 -3.15 -10.92
N ALA A 30 0.77 -2.36 -10.92
CA ALA A 30 0.90 -0.91 -11.06
C ALA A 30 1.66 -0.38 -9.84
N LYS A 31 1.12 -0.62 -8.63
CA LYS A 31 1.69 -0.17 -7.36
C LYS A 31 2.92 -0.96 -6.91
N SER A 32 3.81 -0.29 -6.18
CA SER A 32 4.93 -0.93 -5.49
C SER A 32 4.46 -1.91 -4.41
N LEU A 33 5.28 -2.91 -4.07
CA LEU A 33 4.97 -3.88 -3.02
C LEU A 33 4.80 -3.20 -1.65
N GLN A 34 5.60 -2.16 -1.41
CA GLN A 34 5.50 -1.31 -0.22
C GLN A 34 4.16 -0.55 -0.13
N ALA A 35 3.70 0.09 -1.21
CA ALA A 35 2.41 0.77 -1.22
C ALA A 35 1.24 -0.22 -1.00
N ILE A 36 1.35 -1.44 -1.55
CA ILE A 36 0.37 -2.51 -1.29
C ILE A 36 0.38 -2.92 0.18
N ALA A 37 1.54 -2.94 0.85
CA ALA A 37 1.64 -3.23 2.27
C ALA A 37 0.92 -2.17 3.11
N GLU A 38 1.10 -0.90 2.79
CA GLU A 38 0.40 0.22 3.43
C GLU A 38 -1.12 0.11 3.28
N GLU A 39 -1.61 -0.20 2.07
CA GLU A 39 -3.05 -0.38 1.82
C GLU A 39 -3.63 -1.57 2.58
N LYS A 40 -2.88 -2.66 2.72
CA LYS A 40 -3.31 -3.81 3.54
C LYS A 40 -3.43 -3.43 5.01
N ALA A 41 -2.47 -2.68 5.55
CA ALA A 41 -2.53 -2.21 6.94
C ALA A 41 -3.72 -1.25 7.15
N ALA A 42 -3.91 -0.29 6.25
CA ALA A 42 -5.01 0.67 6.30
C ALA A 42 -6.39 0.02 6.22
N ARG A 43 -6.54 -1.10 5.48
CA ARG A 43 -7.79 -1.87 5.45
C ARG A 43 -8.07 -2.63 6.75
N LYS A 44 -7.02 -3.00 7.50
CA LYS A 44 -7.15 -3.78 8.74
C LYS A 44 -7.40 -2.89 9.95
N PHE A 45 -6.82 -1.69 9.97
CA PHE A 45 -6.97 -0.69 11.03
C PHE A 45 -7.55 0.59 10.41
N ASP A 46 -8.88 0.68 10.38
CA ASP A 46 -9.66 1.78 9.78
C ASP A 46 -9.73 3.03 10.68
N ASN A 47 -9.57 2.85 11.98
CA ASN A 47 -9.43 3.91 12.98
C ASN A 47 -8.09 4.66 12.87
N CYS A 48 -7.09 4.07 12.22
CA CYS A 48 -5.75 4.62 12.08
C CYS A 48 -5.46 5.12 10.66
N GLU A 49 -4.53 6.07 10.54
CA GLU A 49 -4.05 6.57 9.25
C GLU A 49 -2.56 6.24 9.05
N VAL A 50 -2.15 5.92 7.82
CA VAL A 50 -0.77 5.54 7.51
C VAL A 50 0.14 6.77 7.44
N LEU A 51 1.21 6.77 8.24
CA LEU A 51 2.26 7.79 8.19
C LEU A 51 3.33 7.42 7.15
N ASN A 52 3.97 6.27 7.30
CA ASN A 52 4.98 5.78 6.35
C ASN A 52 5.20 4.27 6.53
N SER A 53 6.11 3.70 5.75
CA SER A 53 6.53 2.30 5.88
C SER A 53 8.00 2.11 5.54
N TYR A 54 8.59 0.99 5.96
CA TYR A 54 9.95 0.60 5.59
C TYR A 54 10.07 -0.92 5.38
N PHE A 55 11.07 -1.30 4.61
CA PHE A 55 11.41 -2.70 4.34
C PHE A 55 12.15 -3.30 5.53
N VAL A 56 11.78 -4.53 5.90
CA VAL A 56 12.38 -5.24 7.03
C VAL A 56 13.20 -6.42 6.56
N GLY A 57 12.69 -7.16 5.58
CA GLY A 57 13.33 -8.38 5.12
C GLY A 57 12.52 -9.08 4.05
N ALA A 58 13.14 -10.09 3.45
CA ALA A 58 12.56 -10.84 2.36
C ALA A 58 12.86 -12.34 2.52
N THR A 59 11.87 -13.15 2.21
CA THR A 59 12.06 -14.59 1.95
C THR A 59 12.01 -14.83 0.44
N GLY A 60 12.13 -16.08 -0.01
CA GLY A 60 12.07 -16.41 -1.44
C GLY A 60 10.77 -15.94 -2.12
N SER A 61 9.63 -16.09 -1.45
CA SER A 61 8.31 -15.82 -2.02
C SER A 61 7.63 -14.55 -1.48
N GLU A 62 8.08 -14.00 -0.37
CA GLU A 62 7.43 -12.88 0.33
C GLU A 62 8.42 -11.77 0.71
N GLU A 63 7.90 -10.56 0.86
CA GLU A 63 8.57 -9.40 1.44
C GLU A 63 7.79 -8.91 2.65
N PHE A 64 8.53 -8.43 3.65
CA PHE A 64 8.01 -7.95 4.91
C PHE A 64 8.28 -6.46 5.05
N TYR A 65 7.22 -5.74 5.37
CA TYR A 65 7.24 -4.30 5.59
C TYR A 65 6.68 -3.98 6.98
N GLU A 66 7.27 -2.99 7.63
CA GLU A 66 6.70 -2.37 8.82
C GLU A 66 6.03 -1.07 8.42
N VAL A 67 4.77 -0.92 8.84
CA VAL A 67 3.92 0.21 8.51
C VAL A 67 3.68 0.97 9.79
N ILE A 68 4.02 2.26 9.78
CA ILE A 68 3.82 3.18 10.88
C ILE A 68 2.44 3.81 10.69
N MET A 69 1.57 3.61 11.68
CA MET A 69 0.20 4.12 11.67
C MET A 69 -0.02 5.04 12.86
N LEU A 70 -0.90 6.03 12.68
CA LEU A 70 -1.29 6.99 13.68
C LEU A 70 -2.76 6.78 14.01
N ASP A 71 -3.06 6.63 15.30
CA ASP A 71 -4.45 6.62 15.77
C ASP A 71 -5.07 8.01 15.64
N ARG A 72 -6.21 8.08 14.95
CA ARG A 72 -6.92 9.33 14.69
C ARG A 72 -7.71 9.81 15.91
N ALA A 73 -8.07 8.92 16.84
CA ALA A 73 -8.78 9.27 18.07
C ALA A 73 -7.85 9.85 19.16
N SER A 74 -6.53 9.70 18.99
CA SER A 74 -5.55 10.14 20.00
C SER A 74 -5.43 11.66 20.07
N ARG A 75 -5.78 12.23 21.24
CA ARG A 75 -5.67 13.68 21.52
C ARG A 75 -4.22 14.19 21.44
N ARG A 76 -3.23 13.34 21.75
CA ARG A 76 -1.81 13.69 21.65
C ARG A 76 -1.41 13.93 20.19
N VAL A 77 -1.80 13.02 19.30
CA VAL A 77 -1.52 13.13 17.85
C VAL A 77 -2.30 14.29 17.24
N SER A 78 -3.53 14.54 17.70
CA SER A 78 -4.35 15.65 17.20
C SER A 78 -3.84 17.04 17.57
N LYS A 79 -3.11 17.17 18.69
CA LYS A 79 -2.52 18.44 19.11
C LYS A 79 -1.13 18.68 18.50
N ASP A 80 -0.44 17.61 18.10
CA ASP A 80 0.90 17.70 17.53
C ASP A 80 0.86 18.29 16.10
N PRO A 81 1.48 19.45 15.84
CA PRO A 81 1.44 20.10 14.53
C PRO A 81 2.08 19.27 13.42
N LEU A 82 3.02 18.36 13.73
CA LEU A 82 3.69 17.51 12.74
C LEU A 82 2.74 16.47 12.16
N TYR A 83 1.89 15.88 13.00
CA TYR A 83 1.05 14.74 12.62
C TYR A 83 -0.42 15.10 12.39
N LYS A 84 -0.85 16.28 12.85
CA LYS A 84 -2.23 16.76 12.71
C LYS A 84 -2.74 16.71 11.27
N SER A 85 -1.92 17.13 10.30
CA SER A 85 -2.30 17.12 8.88
C SER A 85 -2.54 15.70 8.36
N VAL A 86 -1.79 14.71 8.85
CA VAL A 86 -1.92 13.30 8.45
C VAL A 86 -3.25 12.72 8.94
N ILE A 87 -3.61 12.91 10.21
CA ILE A 87 -4.83 12.32 10.78
C ILE A 87 -6.13 13.03 10.37
N THR A 88 -6.03 14.31 9.98
CA THR A 88 -7.18 15.12 9.52
C THR A 88 -7.72 14.60 8.19
N HIS A 89 -6.84 14.14 7.31
CA HIS A 89 -7.21 13.56 6.03
C HIS A 89 -7.37 12.05 6.12
N LYS A 90 -8.40 11.50 5.46
CA LYS A 90 -8.62 10.06 5.38
C LYS A 90 -8.00 9.46 4.11
N GLY A 91 -7.63 8.18 4.19
CA GLY A 91 -7.30 7.36 3.01
C GLY A 91 -6.07 7.84 2.26
N ARG A 92 -5.07 8.35 2.98
CA ARG A 92 -3.79 8.86 2.47
C ARG A 92 -3.03 7.78 1.68
N ALA A 93 -3.04 6.54 2.18
CA ALA A 93 -2.42 5.40 1.51
C ALA A 93 -3.09 5.10 0.16
N PHE A 94 -4.44 5.07 0.11
CA PHE A 94 -5.19 4.77 -1.12
C PHE A 94 -5.05 5.84 -2.20
N ARG A 95 -4.84 7.11 -1.79
CA ARG A 95 -4.59 8.24 -2.69
C ARG A 95 -3.13 8.37 -3.12
N GLY A 96 -2.23 7.52 -2.63
CA GLY A 96 -0.81 7.55 -2.99
C GLY A 96 -0.10 8.83 -2.51
N LEU A 97 -0.46 9.33 -1.32
CA LEU A 97 0.14 10.53 -0.72
C LEU A 97 1.25 10.21 0.29
N SER A 98 1.46 8.93 0.60
CA SER A 98 2.63 8.43 1.33
C SER A 98 3.91 8.54 0.49
N ALA A 99 5.09 8.41 1.11
CA ALA A 99 6.35 8.48 0.39
C ALA A 99 6.46 7.38 -0.68
N SER A 100 6.05 6.15 -0.36
CA SER A 100 6.01 5.03 -1.30
C SER A 100 5.01 5.26 -2.44
N GLY A 101 3.87 5.89 -2.14
CA GLY A 101 2.85 6.26 -3.11
C GLY A 101 3.29 7.37 -4.07
N ARG A 102 3.96 8.42 -3.58
CA ARG A 102 4.49 9.52 -4.42
C ARG A 102 5.58 9.01 -5.36
N ARG A 103 6.54 8.24 -4.84
CA ARG A 103 7.61 7.63 -5.64
C ARG A 103 7.06 6.75 -6.77
N HIS A 104 5.99 5.99 -6.50
CA HIS A 104 5.33 5.19 -7.54
C HIS A 104 4.73 6.06 -8.65
N ARG A 105 4.20 7.24 -8.31
CA ARG A 105 3.60 8.18 -9.26
C ARG A 105 4.63 9.01 -10.05
N GLY A 106 5.92 8.89 -9.76
CA GLY A 106 6.96 9.70 -10.41
C GLY A 106 6.99 11.14 -9.91
N LEU A 107 6.54 11.37 -8.67
CA LEU A 107 6.60 12.65 -7.95
C LEU A 107 7.58 12.52 -6.78
#